data_AF-A0A658NQ84-F1
#
_entry.id   AF-A0A658NQ84-F1
#
_cell.length_a   1.000
_cell.length_b   1.000
_cell.length_c   1.000
_cell.angle_alpha   90.00
_cell.angle_beta   90.00
_cell.angle_gamma   90.00
#
_symmetry.space_group_name_H-M   'P 1'
#
loop_
_entity.id
_entity.type
_entity.pdbx_description
1 polymer ?
#
loop_
_entity_poly.entity_id
_entity_poly.type
_entity_poly.pdbx_seq_one_letter_code
_entity_poly.pdbx_strand_id
1 'polypeptide(L)'
;VIGRVTDTGKVVLKENGEVVAEVPAKALADEAPRYDRPSAPPAYQEMLQALNHDALPDVKDANGALLALLDSPTIASKRWVYEQYDH
;
A
#
# COMPACT_ATOMS: atom_id res chain seq x y z
N VAL A 1 14.17 -26.72 19.89
CA VAL A 1 14.72 -26.34 18.57
C VAL A 1 13.82 -26.93 17.50
N ILE A 2 13.31 -26.14 16.55
CA ILE A 2 12.30 -26.57 15.54
C ILE A 2 12.86 -26.69 14.11
N GLY A 3 14.17 -26.50 13.93
CA GLY A 3 14.85 -26.57 12.65
C GLY A 3 16.33 -26.26 12.79
N ARG A 4 17.09 -26.43 11.71
CA ARG A 4 18.51 -26.03 11.63
C ARG A 4 18.83 -25.51 10.23
N VAL A 5 19.75 -24.55 10.18
CA VAL A 5 20.30 -24.07 8.90
C VAL A 5 21.32 -25.08 8.40
N THR A 6 21.32 -25.31 7.08
CA THR A 6 22.29 -26.16 6.40
C THR A 6 22.81 -25.43 5.15
N ASP A 7 23.92 -25.88 4.62
CA ASP A 7 24.57 -25.38 3.40
C ASP A 7 24.10 -26.09 2.11
N THR A 8 23.10 -26.97 2.23
CA THR A 8 22.61 -27.81 1.12
C THR A 8 21.81 -27.07 0.05
N GLY A 9 21.38 -25.84 0.33
CA GLY A 9 20.55 -25.04 -0.58
C GLY A 9 19.10 -25.52 -0.73
N LYS A 10 18.63 -26.41 0.15
CA LYS A 10 17.28 -26.98 0.12
C LYS A 10 16.49 -26.69 1.39
N VAL A 11 15.18 -26.59 1.25
CA VAL A 11 14.23 -26.64 2.36
C VAL A 11 13.72 -28.07 2.47
N VAL A 12 13.91 -28.69 3.64
CA VAL A 12 13.48 -30.07 3.94
C VAL A 12 12.48 -30.02 5.09
N LEU A 13 11.27 -30.50 4.84
CA LEU A 13 10.22 -30.64 5.85
C LEU A 13 10.14 -32.10 6.31
N LYS A 14 10.13 -32.29 7.63
CA LYS A 14 9.97 -33.62 8.23
C LYS A 14 8.73 -33.67 9.10
N GLU A 15 7.94 -34.72 8.91
CA GLU A 15 6.82 -35.08 9.78
C GLU A 15 7.08 -36.47 10.35
N ASN A 16 7.01 -36.62 11.68
CA ASN A 16 7.32 -37.89 12.36
C ASN A 16 8.67 -38.53 12.00
N GLY A 17 9.64 -37.71 11.59
CA GLY A 17 10.98 -38.15 11.18
C GLY A 17 11.12 -38.46 9.68
N GLU A 18 10.01 -38.56 8.94
CA GLU A 18 9.99 -38.80 7.51
C GLU A 18 10.01 -37.49 6.72
N VAL A 19 10.72 -37.47 5.59
CA VAL A 19 10.77 -36.29 4.71
C VAL A 19 9.49 -36.23 3.89
N VAL A 20 8.67 -35.21 4.13
CA VAL A 20 7.39 -35.01 3.44
C VAL A 20 7.47 -33.98 2.32
N ALA A 21 8.48 -33.11 2.32
CA ALA A 21 8.77 -32.22 1.20
C ALA A 21 10.26 -31.83 1.17
N GLU A 22 10.80 -31.72 -0.04
CA GLU A 22 12.17 -31.26 -0.29
C GLU A 22 12.19 -30.43 -1.57
N VAL A 23 12.53 -29.15 -1.45
CA VAL A 23 12.57 -28.21 -2.59
C VAL A 23 13.78 -27.29 -2.52
N PRO A 24 14.29 -26.78 -3.66
CA PRO A 24 15.34 -25.77 -3.67
C PRO A 24 14.88 -24.50 -2.94
N ALA A 25 15.75 -23.95 -2.07
CA ALA A 25 15.42 -22.73 -1.33
C ALA A 25 15.21 -21.51 -2.25
N LYS A 26 16.00 -21.42 -3.33
CA LYS A 26 15.91 -20.33 -4.33
C LYS A 26 14.58 -20.32 -5.08
N ALA A 27 14.02 -21.50 -5.37
CA ALA A 27 12.73 -21.60 -6.05
C ALA A 27 11.59 -20.99 -5.22
N LEU A 28 11.71 -21.03 -3.89
CA LEU A 28 10.75 -20.44 -2.96
C LEU A 28 10.98 -18.94 -2.72
N ALA A 29 12.24 -18.50 -2.74
CA ALA A 29 12.60 -17.13 -2.37
C ALA A 29 12.65 -16.18 -3.59
N ASP A 30 13.27 -16.61 -4.68
CA ASP A 30 13.79 -15.70 -5.71
C ASP A 30 13.20 -15.96 -7.11
N GLU A 31 12.80 -17.20 -7.40
CA GLU A 31 12.42 -17.64 -8.76
C GLU A 31 10.91 -17.70 -8.98
N ALA A 32 10.15 -16.93 -8.19
CA ALA A 32 8.70 -16.83 -8.38
C ALA A 32 8.37 -16.19 -9.75
N PRO A 33 7.36 -16.71 -10.48
CA PRO A 33 6.94 -16.12 -11.75
C PRO A 33 6.55 -14.65 -11.58
N ARG A 34 7.09 -13.80 -12.47
CA ARG A 34 6.72 -12.40 -12.56
C ARG A 34 5.64 -12.21 -13.61
N TYR A 35 4.56 -11.54 -13.25
CA TYR A 35 3.56 -11.06 -14.20
C TYR A 35 3.92 -9.65 -14.63
N ASP A 36 4.10 -9.46 -15.93
CA ASP A 36 4.07 -8.14 -16.54
C ASP A 36 2.65 -7.91 -17.09
N ARG A 37 1.87 -7.10 -16.38
CA ARG A 37 0.49 -6.81 -16.75
C ARG A 37 0.47 -5.53 -17.59
N PRO A 38 -0.22 -5.51 -18.75
CA PRO A 38 -0.44 -4.28 -19.49
C PRO A 38 -1.02 -3.22 -18.56
N SER A 39 -0.39 -2.05 -18.54
CA SER A 39 -0.83 -0.90 -17.76
C SER A 39 -0.91 0.32 -18.65
N ALA A 40 -1.90 1.16 -18.41
CA ALA A 40 -2.07 2.43 -19.08
C ALA A 40 -2.65 3.44 -18.07
N PRO A 41 -2.38 4.74 -18.24
CA PRO A 41 -3.05 5.77 -17.45
C PRO A 41 -4.58 5.70 -17.64
N PRO A 42 -5.38 5.95 -16.58
CA PRO A 42 -6.82 6.02 -16.72
C PRO A 42 -7.22 7.24 -17.58
N ALA A 43 -8.25 7.06 -18.42
CA ALA A 43 -8.68 8.07 -19.39
C ALA A 43 -9.04 9.44 -18.76
N TYR A 44 -9.49 9.47 -17.50
CA TYR A 44 -9.83 10.72 -16.81
C TYR A 44 -8.61 11.50 -16.30
N GLN A 45 -7.41 10.91 -16.31
CA GLN A 45 -6.22 11.54 -15.74
C GLN A 45 -5.82 12.81 -16.49
N GLU A 46 -5.89 12.79 -17.83
CA GLU A 46 -5.58 13.96 -18.66
C GLU A 46 -6.56 15.11 -18.36
N MET A 47 -7.85 14.80 -18.21
CA MET A 47 -8.87 15.78 -17.84
C MET A 47 -8.56 16.45 -16.48
N LEU A 48 -8.17 15.67 -15.48
CA LEU A 48 -7.83 16.21 -14.16
C LEU A 48 -6.58 17.11 -14.19
N GLN A 49 -5.59 16.76 -15.02
CA GLN A 49 -4.36 17.54 -15.17
C GLN A 49 -4.56 18.82 -15.98
N ALA A 50 -5.59 18.85 -16.84
CA ALA A 50 -5.92 20.00 -17.67
C ALA A 50 -6.72 21.10 -16.95
N LEU A 51 -6.94 20.99 -15.63
CA LEU A 51 -7.66 22.02 -14.87
C LEU A 51 -6.91 23.35 -14.89
N ASN A 52 -7.49 24.37 -15.53
CA ASN A 52 -6.95 25.73 -15.52
C ASN A 52 -7.43 26.47 -14.27
N HIS A 53 -6.53 26.71 -13.32
CA HIS A 53 -6.85 27.43 -12.09
C HIS A 53 -7.20 28.91 -12.33
N ASP A 54 -6.66 29.54 -13.38
CA ASP A 54 -6.94 30.95 -13.70
C ASP A 54 -8.38 31.15 -14.21
N ALA A 55 -9.03 30.07 -14.66
CA ALA A 55 -10.43 30.09 -15.07
C ALA A 55 -11.41 29.91 -13.89
N LEU A 56 -10.90 29.60 -12.70
CA LEU A 56 -11.75 29.45 -11.52
C LEU A 56 -12.19 30.83 -11.02
N PRO A 57 -13.48 30.98 -10.64
CA PRO A 57 -13.94 32.22 -10.03
C PRO A 57 -13.28 32.43 -8.68
N ASP A 58 -12.98 33.69 -8.35
CA ASP A 58 -12.46 34.04 -7.04
C ASP A 58 -13.47 33.75 -5.91
N VAL A 59 -12.95 33.47 -4.72
CA VAL A 59 -13.76 33.10 -3.55
C VAL A 59 -14.43 34.36 -3.00
N LYS A 60 -15.76 34.42 -3.13
CA LYS A 60 -16.56 35.58 -2.72
C LYS A 60 -16.61 35.79 -1.20
N ASP A 61 -16.58 34.71 -0.42
CA ASP A 61 -16.54 34.74 1.04
C ASP A 61 -15.49 33.74 1.55
N ALA A 62 -14.27 34.24 1.74
CA ALA A 62 -13.15 33.44 2.19
C ALA A 62 -13.34 32.90 3.62
N ASN A 63 -14.02 33.65 4.50
CA ASN A 63 -14.24 33.22 5.88
C ASN A 63 -15.24 32.06 5.94
N GLY A 64 -16.36 32.17 5.23
CA GLY A 64 -17.33 31.08 5.12
C GLY A 64 -16.74 29.84 4.44
N ALA A 65 -15.98 30.01 3.36
CA ALA A 65 -15.30 28.92 2.68
C ALA A 65 -14.28 28.21 3.59
N LEU A 66 -13.48 28.96 4.35
CA LEU A 66 -12.52 28.40 5.30
C LEU A 66 -13.22 27.58 6.39
N LEU A 67 -14.30 28.11 6.97
CA LEU A 67 -15.06 27.38 7.99
C LEU A 67 -15.66 26.07 7.42
N ALA A 68 -16.19 26.10 6.20
CA ALA A 68 -16.70 24.91 5.53
C ALA A 68 -15.59 23.87 5.26
N LEU A 69 -14.38 24.31 4.88
CA LEU A 69 -13.24 23.42 4.70
C LEU A 69 -12.80 22.78 6.02
N LEU A 70 -12.74 23.55 7.11
CA LEU A 70 -12.35 23.04 8.43
C LEU A 70 -13.38 22.05 9.02
N ASP A 71 -14.65 22.15 8.61
CA ASP A 71 -15.72 21.22 8.99
C ASP A 71 -15.67 19.90 8.19
N SER A 72 -15.00 19.87 7.03
CA SER A 72 -14.87 18.65 6.24
C SER A 72 -14.06 17.57 6.99
N PRO A 73 -14.58 16.34 7.16
CA PRO A 73 -13.85 15.27 7.85
C PRO A 73 -12.49 14.93 7.22
N THR A 74 -12.30 15.17 5.92
CA THR A 74 -11.00 14.94 5.26
C THR A 74 -9.94 15.95 5.68
N ILE A 75 -10.34 17.18 6.05
CA ILE A 75 -9.45 18.28 6.45
C ILE A 75 -9.38 18.45 7.97
N ALA A 76 -10.52 18.28 8.67
CA ALA A 76 -10.69 18.49 10.10
C ALA A 76 -9.64 17.77 10.96
N SER A 77 -9.50 18.20 12.21
CA SER A 77 -8.53 17.63 13.16
C SER A 77 -8.68 16.11 13.28
N LYS A 78 -7.58 15.39 13.08
CA LYS A 78 -7.50 13.92 13.30
C LYS A 78 -7.13 13.56 14.73
N ARG A 79 -7.13 14.54 15.65
CA ARG A 79 -6.76 14.39 17.06
C ARG A 79 -7.50 13.27 17.76
N TRP A 80 -8.82 13.23 17.57
CA TRP A 80 -9.65 12.16 18.09
C TRP A 80 -9.10 10.78 17.74
N VAL A 81 -8.57 10.57 16.52
CA VAL A 81 -8.07 9.27 16.06
C VAL A 81 -6.83 8.83 16.83
N TYR A 82 -5.85 9.72 17.03
CA TYR A 82 -4.59 9.32 17.66
C TYR A 82 -4.61 9.40 19.19
N GLU A 83 -5.51 10.17 19.80
CA GLU A 83 -5.69 10.21 21.26
C GLU A 83 -6.38 8.95 21.82
N GLN A 84 -6.90 8.06 20.97
CA GLN A 84 -7.43 6.77 21.43
C GLN A 84 -6.35 5.77 21.81
N TYR A 85 -5.09 6.01 21.42
CA TYR A 85 -4.00 5.07 21.63
C TYR A 85 -3.03 5.65 22.65
N ASP A 86 -2.98 5.02 23.82
CA ASP A 86 -1.89 5.22 24.78
C ASP A 86 -0.63 4.56 24.21
N HIS A 87 0.52 5.25 24.28
CA HIS A 87 1.82 4.74 23.83
C HIS A 87 2.24 3.45 24.53
#